data_AF-A0A7L2RVL7-F1
#
_entry.id   AF-A0A7L2RVL7-F1
#
_cell.length_a   1.000
_cell.length_b   1.000
_cell.length_c   1.000
_cell.angle_alpha   90.00
_cell.angle_beta   90.00
_cell.angle_gamma   90.00
#
_symmetry.space_group_name_H-M   'P 1'
#
loop_
_entity.id
_entity.type
_entity.pdbx_description
1 polymer ?
#
loop_
_entity_poly.entity_id
_entity_poly.type
_entity_poly.pdbx_seq_one_letter_code
_entity_poly.pdbx_strand_id
1 'polypeptide(L)'
;GEAETPVDMETISLDPEAEDVDLNHFRIGKIEGFEVLKKVKTLCLRQNLIKHIENLEQLQTLRELDLYDNQIRKIENLESLVELEILDISFNILRHIEGLDRLTQLKKLFLVNNKISKIENLSNLQMLQMLELGSNRIRAIENIDTLANLDSLFLGKNKITKLQNLDALTNLTVLSIQ
;
A
#
# COMPACT_ATOMS: atom_id res chain seq x y z
N GLY A 1 -3.50 24.65 15.69
CA GLY A 1 -3.87 23.42 16.42
C GLY A 1 -2.58 22.78 16.84
N GLU A 2 -2.47 22.42 18.11
CA GLU A 2 -1.29 21.74 18.65
C GLU A 2 -0.99 20.50 17.80
N ALA A 3 0.26 20.32 17.39
CA ALA A 3 0.65 19.09 16.72
C ALA A 3 0.43 17.93 17.70
N GLU A 4 -0.43 16.97 17.34
CA GLU A 4 -0.64 15.79 18.18
C GLU A 4 0.69 15.06 18.36
N THR A 5 1.10 14.89 19.61
CA THR A 5 2.31 14.16 19.97
C THR A 5 2.10 12.67 19.72
N PRO A 6 3.08 11.96 19.13
CA PRO A 6 3.01 10.51 18.99
C PRO A 6 2.77 9.81 20.32
N VAL A 7 2.06 8.68 20.27
CA VAL A 7 1.90 7.79 21.42
C VAL A 7 3.24 7.15 21.79
N ASP A 8 3.42 6.91 23.08
CA ASP A 8 4.52 6.09 23.58
C ASP A 8 4.19 4.61 23.32
N MET A 9 5.02 3.94 22.51
CA MET A 9 4.79 2.56 22.10
C MET A 9 4.83 1.56 23.26
N GLU A 10 5.51 1.90 24.38
CA GLU A 10 5.50 1.05 25.59
C GLU A 10 4.10 0.93 26.22
N THR A 11 3.19 1.85 25.89
CA THR A 11 1.80 1.84 26.40
C THR A 11 0.87 0.93 25.58
N ILE A 12 1.32 0.43 24.43
CA ILE A 12 0.55 -0.46 23.57
C ILE A 12 0.92 -1.90 23.89
N SER A 13 -0.05 -2.67 24.38
CA SER A 13 0.13 -4.10 24.59
C SER A 13 -0.12 -4.87 23.29
N LEU A 14 0.86 -5.64 22.85
CA LEU A 14 0.77 -6.50 21.67
C LEU A 14 0.77 -7.97 22.09
N ASP A 15 -0.24 -8.73 21.67
CA ASP A 15 -0.31 -10.17 21.90
C ASP A 15 0.56 -10.90 20.85
N PRO A 16 1.62 -11.62 21.25
CA PRO A 16 2.48 -12.36 20.32
C PRO A 16 1.74 -13.42 19.49
N GLU A 17 0.60 -13.89 19.99
CA GLU A 17 -0.21 -14.93 19.34
C GLU A 17 -1.29 -14.36 18.43
N ALA A 18 -1.44 -13.03 18.35
CA ALA A 18 -2.45 -12.39 17.52
C ALA A 18 -2.19 -12.62 16.03
N GLU A 19 -3.23 -13.03 15.31
CA GLU A 19 -3.24 -13.09 13.84
C GLU A 19 -3.77 -11.79 13.22
N ASP A 20 -4.58 -11.03 13.95
CA ASP A 20 -5.15 -9.75 13.52
C ASP A 20 -4.83 -8.68 14.56
N VAL A 21 -4.18 -7.60 14.14
CA VAL A 21 -3.79 -6.48 15.00
C VAL A 21 -4.36 -5.19 14.43
N ASP A 22 -5.26 -4.56 15.18
CA ASP A 22 -5.86 -3.27 14.85
C ASP A 22 -5.34 -2.17 15.77
N LEU A 23 -4.57 -1.26 15.18
CA LEU A 23 -3.97 -0.09 15.81
C LEU A 23 -4.41 1.20 15.09
N ASN A 24 -5.66 1.25 14.64
CA ASN A 24 -6.25 2.42 14.01
C ASN A 24 -6.35 3.61 14.99
N HIS A 25 -5.86 4.77 14.56
CA HIS A 25 -5.97 6.04 15.29
C HIS A 25 -5.26 6.07 16.67
N PHE A 26 -4.12 5.39 16.78
CA PHE A 26 -3.32 5.38 18.02
C PHE A 26 -2.32 6.54 18.12
N ARG A 27 -2.16 7.36 17.08
CA ARG A 27 -1.08 8.38 16.96
C ARG A 27 0.32 7.76 16.94
N ILE A 28 0.47 6.56 16.38
CA ILE A 28 1.76 5.91 16.20
C ILE A 28 2.62 6.75 15.25
N GLY A 29 3.76 7.25 15.74
CA GLY A 29 4.70 8.03 14.93
C GLY A 29 5.78 7.18 14.27
N LYS A 30 6.09 6.03 14.89
CA LYS A 30 7.14 5.10 14.49
C LYS A 30 6.68 3.68 14.72
N ILE A 31 6.96 2.79 13.77
CA ILE A 31 6.70 1.35 13.91
C ILE A 31 7.86 0.76 14.72
N GLU A 32 7.57 0.26 15.93
CA GLU A 32 8.53 -0.40 16.80
C GLU A 32 7.81 -1.34 17.79
N GLY A 33 8.50 -2.35 18.31
CA GLY A 33 7.92 -3.35 19.20
C GLY A 33 7.10 -4.43 18.49
N PHE A 34 6.95 -4.36 17.17
CA PHE A 34 6.14 -5.29 16.38
C PHE A 34 6.84 -6.64 16.19
N GLU A 35 8.12 -6.77 16.51
CA GLU A 35 8.87 -8.02 16.43
C GLU A 35 8.26 -9.16 17.27
N VAL A 36 7.39 -8.86 18.23
CA VAL A 36 6.65 -9.85 19.02
C VAL A 36 5.53 -10.52 18.24
N LEU A 37 5.00 -9.90 17.20
CA LEU A 37 3.83 -10.34 16.42
C LEU A 37 4.18 -11.48 15.45
N LYS A 38 4.58 -12.65 15.96
CA LYS A 38 5.11 -13.76 15.14
C LYS A 38 4.07 -14.46 14.27
N LYS A 39 2.77 -14.25 14.55
CA LYS A 39 1.66 -14.91 13.85
C LYS A 39 0.76 -13.96 13.07
N VAL A 40 1.07 -12.66 13.06
CA VAL A 40 0.20 -11.66 12.46
C VAL A 40 0.04 -11.88 10.96
N LYS A 41 -1.20 -11.87 10.51
CA LYS A 41 -1.65 -11.96 9.12
C LYS A 41 -2.23 -10.64 8.65
N THR A 42 -2.89 -9.90 9.55
CA THR A 42 -3.49 -8.60 9.27
C THR A 42 -2.95 -7.56 10.24
N LEU A 43 -2.41 -6.47 9.70
CA LEU A 43 -1.92 -5.34 10.50
C LEU A 43 -2.57 -4.05 10.00
N CYS A 44 -3.42 -3.46 10.84
CA CYS A 44 -4.12 -2.22 10.57
C CYS A 44 -3.49 -1.07 11.36
N LEU A 45 -2.94 -0.09 10.63
CA LEU A 45 -2.25 1.10 11.17
C LEU A 45 -2.87 2.38 10.62
N ARG A 46 -4.17 2.34 10.32
CA ARG A 46 -4.91 3.48 9.75
C ARG A 46 -4.85 4.70 10.66
N GLN A 47 -4.87 5.90 10.08
CA GLN A 47 -5.04 7.17 10.79
C GLN A 47 -3.99 7.42 11.89
N ASN A 48 -2.73 7.09 11.60
CA ASN A 48 -1.60 7.30 12.50
C ASN A 48 -0.68 8.43 11.99
N LEU A 49 0.49 8.58 12.59
CA LEU A 49 1.47 9.64 12.30
C LEU A 49 2.75 9.08 11.64
N ILE A 50 2.67 7.89 11.05
CA ILE A 50 3.82 7.14 10.52
C ILE A 50 4.41 7.88 9.31
N LYS A 51 5.73 8.06 9.32
CA LYS A 51 6.47 8.72 8.22
C LYS A 51 7.32 7.76 7.41
N HIS A 52 7.76 6.67 8.05
CA HIS A 52 8.67 5.68 7.49
C HIS A 52 8.08 4.30 7.75
N ILE A 53 8.10 3.47 6.71
CA ILE A 53 7.85 2.03 6.85
C ILE A 53 9.17 1.43 7.33
N GLU A 54 9.19 0.84 8.51
CA GLU A 54 10.39 0.30 9.15
C GLU A 54 10.00 -0.80 10.14
N ASN A 55 10.94 -1.67 10.50
CA ASN A 55 10.78 -2.67 11.56
C ASN A 55 9.63 -3.68 11.29
N LEU A 56 9.34 -3.95 10.02
CA LEU A 56 8.35 -4.96 9.60
C LEU A 56 9.00 -6.28 9.17
N GLU A 57 10.32 -6.38 9.18
CA GLU A 57 11.07 -7.45 8.50
C GLU A 57 10.86 -8.84 9.13
N GLN A 58 10.34 -8.86 10.36
CA GLN A 58 10.01 -10.06 11.10
C GLN A 58 8.58 -10.55 10.86
N LEU A 59 7.70 -9.75 10.23
CA LEU A 59 6.29 -10.06 10.03
C LEU A 59 6.05 -10.87 8.75
N GLN A 60 6.84 -11.94 8.55
CA GLN A 60 6.84 -12.70 7.31
C GLN A 60 5.53 -13.47 7.04
N THR A 61 4.66 -13.59 8.05
CA THR A 61 3.32 -14.16 7.95
C THR A 61 2.27 -13.17 7.46
N LEU A 62 2.61 -11.89 7.31
CA LEU A 62 1.68 -10.82 7.00
C LEU A 62 1.11 -10.96 5.59
N ARG A 63 -0.21 -10.92 5.49
CA ARG A 63 -0.99 -11.01 4.25
C ARG A 63 -1.69 -9.70 3.91
N GLU A 64 -2.05 -8.92 4.92
CA GLU A 64 -2.74 -7.65 4.76
C GLU A 64 -2.06 -6.57 5.60
N LEU A 65 -1.65 -5.49 4.94
CA LEU A 65 -1.04 -4.33 5.58
C LEU A 65 -1.81 -3.07 5.18
N ASP A 66 -2.35 -2.39 6.18
CA ASP A 66 -3.12 -1.17 5.99
C ASP A 66 -2.46 0.02 6.68
N LEU A 67 -1.91 0.92 5.87
CA LEU A 67 -1.21 2.15 6.25
C LEU A 67 -1.98 3.41 5.82
N TYR A 68 -3.29 3.29 5.59
CA TYR A 68 -4.15 4.39 5.17
C TYR A 68 -4.05 5.61 6.10
N ASP A 69 -4.02 6.81 5.54
CA ASP A 69 -4.02 8.08 6.27
C ASP A 69 -2.87 8.17 7.30
N ASN A 70 -1.67 8.25 6.73
CA ASN A 70 -0.42 8.44 7.45
C ASN A 70 0.39 9.56 6.75
N GLN A 71 1.68 9.70 7.07
CA GLN A 71 2.57 10.72 6.53
C GLN A 71 3.73 10.11 5.71
N ILE A 72 3.53 8.92 5.16
CA ILE A 72 4.53 8.14 4.45
C ILE A 72 4.88 8.81 3.11
N ARG A 73 6.17 8.88 2.81
CA ARG A 73 6.70 9.54 1.60
C ARG A 73 7.30 8.57 0.60
N LYS A 74 7.66 7.38 1.06
CA LYS A 74 8.35 6.35 0.29
C LYS A 74 7.86 4.98 0.72
N ILE A 75 7.71 4.09 -0.26
CA ILE A 75 7.48 2.68 -0.04
C ILE A 75 8.87 2.04 0.09
N GLU A 76 9.17 1.47 1.26
CA GLU A 76 10.47 0.88 1.58
C GLU A 76 10.32 -0.18 2.66
N ASN A 77 11.32 -1.05 2.81
CA ASN A 77 11.39 -2.07 3.87
C ASN A 77 10.21 -3.07 3.86
N LEU A 78 9.66 -3.36 2.68
CA LEU A 78 8.60 -4.36 2.48
C LEU A 78 9.13 -5.66 1.84
N GLU A 79 10.41 -5.71 1.44
CA GLU A 79 10.98 -6.80 0.63
C GLU A 79 10.93 -8.19 1.27
N SER A 80 10.76 -8.27 2.58
CA SER A 80 10.63 -9.52 3.35
C SER A 80 9.19 -10.01 3.48
N LEU A 81 8.18 -9.18 3.18
CA LEU A 81 6.76 -9.48 3.30
C LEU A 81 6.25 -10.24 2.06
N VAL A 82 6.92 -11.32 1.69
CA VAL A 82 6.68 -12.04 0.42
C VAL A 82 5.31 -12.70 0.31
N GLU A 83 4.62 -12.90 1.44
CA GLU A 83 3.26 -13.44 1.54
C GLU A 83 2.17 -12.35 1.47
N LEU A 84 2.54 -11.07 1.30
CA LEU A 84 1.59 -9.96 1.31
C LEU A 84 0.66 -10.02 0.09
N GLU A 85 -0.65 -10.05 0.33
CA GLU A 85 -1.70 -10.12 -0.68
C GLU A 85 -2.43 -8.78 -0.86
N ILE A 86 -2.55 -7.99 0.21
CA ILE A 86 -3.26 -6.71 0.22
C ILE A 86 -2.38 -5.64 0.86
N LEU A 87 -2.23 -4.51 0.16
CA LEU A 87 -1.50 -3.35 0.63
C LEU A 87 -2.31 -2.07 0.37
N ASP A 88 -2.68 -1.37 1.44
CA ASP A 88 -3.26 -0.03 1.37
C ASP A 88 -2.27 1.01 1.93
N ILE A 89 -1.81 1.92 1.07
CA ILE A 89 -1.01 3.10 1.46
C ILE A 89 -1.68 4.37 0.89
N SER A 90 -3.01 4.35 0.85
CA SER A 90 -3.80 5.51 0.43
C SER A 90 -3.71 6.65 1.45
N PHE A 91 -4.01 7.87 1.04
CA PHE A 91 -3.99 9.07 1.88
C PHE A 91 -2.62 9.29 2.55
N ASN A 92 -1.57 9.16 1.76
CA ASN A 92 -0.19 9.43 2.17
C ASN A 92 0.43 10.51 1.26
N ILE A 93 1.76 10.59 1.20
CA ILE A 93 2.47 11.65 0.48
C ILE A 93 3.45 11.05 -0.55
N LEU A 94 3.14 9.85 -1.06
CA LEU A 94 3.95 9.11 -2.03
C LEU A 94 4.06 9.88 -3.34
N ARG A 95 5.25 9.86 -3.96
CA ARG A 95 5.50 10.45 -5.29
C ARG A 95 5.81 9.41 -6.37
N HIS A 96 6.31 8.26 -5.94
CA HIS A 96 6.74 7.16 -6.78
C HIS A 96 6.14 5.87 -6.23
N ILE A 97 5.92 4.93 -7.14
CA ILE A 97 5.69 3.54 -6.80
C ILE A 97 7.08 2.88 -6.84
N GLU A 98 7.54 2.32 -5.73
CA GLU A 98 8.87 1.74 -5.58
C GLU A 98 8.83 0.67 -4.46
N GLY A 99 9.87 -0.15 -4.34
CA GLY A 99 9.99 -1.09 -3.20
C GLY A 99 8.97 -2.23 -3.18
N LEU A 100 8.24 -2.47 -4.27
CA LEU A 100 7.24 -3.55 -4.37
C LEU A 100 7.76 -4.80 -5.11
N ASP A 101 8.99 -4.78 -5.63
CA ASP A 101 9.52 -5.79 -6.56
C ASP A 101 9.47 -7.24 -6.07
N ARG A 102 9.49 -7.44 -4.74
CA ARG A 102 9.46 -8.76 -4.09
C ARG A 102 8.06 -9.26 -3.75
N LEU A 103 7.04 -8.39 -3.78
CA LEU A 103 5.67 -8.68 -3.35
C LEU A 103 4.87 -9.41 -4.42
N THR A 104 5.40 -10.53 -4.92
CA THR A 104 4.84 -11.25 -6.07
C THR A 104 3.47 -11.89 -5.80
N GLN A 105 3.07 -12.02 -4.53
CA GLN A 105 1.75 -12.50 -4.12
C GLN A 105 0.69 -11.38 -4.01
N LEU A 106 1.06 -10.11 -4.25
CA LEU A 106 0.14 -8.99 -4.10
C LEU A 106 -1.01 -9.07 -5.10
N LYS A 107 -2.24 -9.10 -4.59
CA LYS A 107 -3.50 -9.16 -5.35
C LYS A 107 -4.19 -7.81 -5.41
N LYS A 108 -4.10 -7.00 -4.35
CA LYS A 108 -4.76 -5.69 -4.25
C LYS A 108 -3.80 -4.62 -3.77
N LEU A 109 -3.71 -3.53 -4.52
CA LEU A 109 -2.87 -2.38 -4.21
C LEU A 109 -3.70 -1.10 -4.24
N PHE A 110 -3.77 -0.41 -3.10
CA PHE A 110 -4.49 0.86 -2.95
C PHE A 110 -3.50 2.00 -2.68
N LEU A 111 -3.48 2.98 -3.58
CA LEU A 111 -2.58 4.14 -3.55
C LEU A 111 -3.37 5.45 -3.72
N VAL A 112 -4.64 5.47 -3.31
CA VAL A 112 -5.56 6.58 -3.51
C VAL A 112 -5.07 7.82 -2.78
N ASN A 113 -5.25 9.01 -3.37
CA ASN A 113 -4.95 10.29 -2.73
C ASN A 113 -3.47 10.41 -2.27
N ASN A 114 -2.57 10.18 -3.23
CA ASN A 114 -1.14 10.42 -3.09
C ASN A 114 -0.68 11.53 -4.06
N LYS A 115 0.62 11.61 -4.37
CA LYS A 115 1.20 12.57 -5.32
C LYS A 115 1.92 11.87 -6.47
N ILE A 116 1.52 10.63 -6.78
CA ILE A 116 2.14 9.79 -7.80
C ILE A 116 1.89 10.38 -9.18
N SER A 117 2.94 10.51 -9.99
CA SER A 117 2.84 11.08 -11.34
C SER A 117 2.95 10.07 -12.47
N LYS A 118 3.43 8.86 -12.18
CA LYS A 118 3.68 7.79 -13.15
C LYS A 118 3.31 6.45 -12.56
N ILE A 119 2.84 5.57 -13.43
CA ILE A 119 2.71 4.14 -13.11
C ILE A 119 4.07 3.52 -13.44
N GLU A 120 4.75 2.94 -12.46
CA GLU A 120 6.11 2.41 -12.59
C GLU A 120 6.34 1.30 -11.55
N ASN A 121 7.32 0.43 -11.78
CA ASN A 121 7.75 -0.60 -10.83
C ASN A 121 6.66 -1.60 -10.38
N LEU A 122 5.71 -1.91 -11.28
CA LEU A 122 4.66 -2.91 -11.06
C LEU A 122 4.88 -4.21 -11.86
N SER A 123 5.93 -4.31 -12.66
CA SER A 123 6.07 -5.38 -13.65
C SER A 123 6.11 -6.80 -13.07
N ASN A 124 6.57 -6.93 -11.82
CA ASN A 124 6.68 -8.20 -11.11
C ASN A 124 5.39 -8.61 -10.39
N LEU A 125 4.38 -7.73 -10.30
CA LEU A 125 3.13 -7.97 -9.57
C LEU A 125 2.11 -8.72 -10.46
N GLN A 126 2.51 -9.88 -10.97
CA GLN A 126 1.71 -10.63 -11.95
C GLN A 126 0.41 -11.17 -11.37
N MET A 127 0.30 -11.31 -10.04
CA MET A 127 -0.91 -11.73 -9.34
C MET A 127 -1.88 -10.56 -9.05
N LEU A 128 -1.53 -9.33 -9.43
CA LEU A 128 -2.34 -8.15 -9.13
C LEU A 128 -3.66 -8.19 -9.90
N GLN A 129 -4.76 -8.13 -9.15
CA GLN A 129 -6.13 -8.18 -9.63
C GLN A 129 -6.78 -6.79 -9.58
N MET A 130 -6.45 -6.00 -8.55
CA MET A 130 -7.01 -4.68 -8.33
C MET A 130 -5.93 -3.64 -8.07
N LEU A 131 -5.99 -2.55 -8.83
CA LEU A 131 -5.11 -1.39 -8.69
C LEU A 131 -5.93 -0.10 -8.56
N GLU A 132 -5.83 0.55 -7.41
CA GLU A 132 -6.44 1.85 -7.12
C GLU A 132 -5.38 2.95 -7.11
N LEU A 133 -5.49 3.88 -8.06
CA LEU A 133 -4.60 5.02 -8.23
C LEU A 133 -5.37 6.34 -8.28
N GLY A 134 -6.61 6.35 -7.80
CA GLY A 134 -7.46 7.53 -7.77
C GLY A 134 -6.85 8.73 -7.03
N SER A 135 -7.22 9.95 -7.43
CA SER A 135 -6.73 11.20 -6.81
C SER A 135 -5.21 11.33 -6.78
N ASN A 136 -4.53 10.97 -7.87
CA ASN A 136 -3.08 11.16 -8.06
C ASN A 136 -2.80 12.23 -9.12
N ARG A 137 -1.59 12.23 -9.71
CA ARG A 137 -1.13 13.20 -10.71
C ARG A 137 -0.72 12.53 -12.02
N ILE A 138 -1.23 11.33 -12.28
CA ILE A 138 -0.90 10.50 -13.44
C ILE A 138 -1.44 11.16 -14.70
N ARG A 139 -0.65 11.16 -15.78
CA ARG A 139 -1.00 11.80 -17.06
C ARG A 139 -1.18 10.80 -18.21
N ALA A 140 -0.61 9.62 -18.08
CA ALA A 140 -0.67 8.57 -19.08
C ALA A 140 -0.83 7.22 -18.40
N ILE A 141 -1.56 6.34 -19.07
CA ILE A 141 -1.63 4.92 -18.72
C ILE A 141 -0.43 4.27 -19.43
N GLU A 142 0.52 3.75 -18.65
CA GLU A 142 1.78 3.17 -19.13
C GLU A 142 2.27 2.13 -18.12
N ASN A 143 3.17 1.22 -18.54
CA ASN A 143 3.82 0.23 -17.68
C ASN A 143 2.86 -0.70 -16.90
N ILE A 144 1.75 -1.09 -17.53
CA ILE A 144 0.77 -2.04 -16.97
C ILE A 144 0.57 -3.26 -17.87
N ASP A 145 1.30 -3.36 -18.97
CA ASP A 145 1.19 -4.42 -19.97
C ASP A 145 1.50 -5.82 -19.43
N THR A 146 2.25 -5.91 -18.33
CA THR A 146 2.56 -7.18 -17.65
C THR A 146 1.47 -7.62 -16.66
N LEU A 147 0.50 -6.78 -16.33
CA LEU A 147 -0.52 -7.03 -15.30
C LEU A 147 -1.71 -7.82 -15.88
N ALA A 148 -1.44 -8.99 -16.47
CA ALA A 148 -2.43 -9.78 -17.20
C ALA A 148 -3.62 -10.25 -16.35
N ASN A 149 -3.46 -10.36 -15.02
CA ASN A 149 -4.52 -10.75 -14.09
C ASN A 149 -5.36 -9.56 -13.57
N LEU A 150 -5.06 -8.33 -13.98
CA LEU A 150 -5.76 -7.15 -13.50
C LEU A 150 -7.20 -7.13 -14.02
N ASP A 151 -8.16 -7.23 -13.11
CA ASP A 151 -9.59 -7.19 -13.40
C ASP A 151 -10.21 -5.81 -13.13
N SER A 152 -9.59 -5.03 -12.23
CA SER A 152 -10.10 -3.75 -11.76
C SER A 152 -9.01 -2.67 -11.73
N LEU A 153 -9.19 -1.61 -12.51
CA LEU A 153 -8.29 -0.47 -12.57
C LEU A 153 -9.05 0.84 -12.31
N PHE A 154 -8.66 1.54 -11.26
CA PHE A 154 -9.26 2.80 -10.87
C PHE A 154 -8.23 3.93 -10.97
N LEU A 155 -8.53 4.92 -11.79
CA LEU A 155 -7.67 6.05 -12.15
C LEU A 155 -8.41 7.38 -12.01
N GLY A 156 -9.53 7.42 -11.32
CA GLY A 156 -10.35 8.61 -11.15
C GLY A 156 -9.58 9.80 -10.58
N LYS A 157 -9.99 11.03 -10.88
CA LYS A 157 -9.33 12.27 -10.41
C LYS A 157 -7.81 12.33 -10.69
N ASN A 158 -7.35 11.78 -11.81
CA ASN A 158 -6.00 11.97 -12.34
C ASN A 158 -5.98 13.06 -13.44
N LYS A 159 -4.90 13.14 -14.22
CA LYS A 159 -4.72 14.08 -15.35
C LYS A 159 -4.59 13.35 -16.68
N ILE A 160 -5.20 12.19 -16.80
CA ILE A 160 -5.17 11.35 -18.01
C ILE A 160 -6.12 11.95 -19.04
N THR A 161 -5.62 12.20 -20.26
CA THR A 161 -6.40 12.80 -21.35
C THR A 161 -6.71 11.83 -22.48
N LYS A 162 -6.12 10.63 -22.46
CA LYS A 162 -6.26 9.61 -23.50
C LYS A 162 -6.30 8.22 -22.88
N LEU A 163 -7.21 7.38 -23.38
CA LEU A 163 -7.24 5.96 -23.07
C LEU A 163 -6.41 5.21 -24.11
N GLN A 164 -5.29 4.64 -23.64
CA GLN A 164 -4.32 3.92 -24.47
C GLN A 164 -3.60 2.88 -23.59
N ASN A 165 -2.88 1.95 -24.21
CA ASN A 165 -2.06 0.94 -23.53
C ASN A 165 -2.87 -0.02 -22.62
N LEU A 166 -4.08 -0.37 -23.04
CA LEU A 166 -4.96 -1.30 -22.33
C LEU A 166 -5.06 -2.68 -23.02
N ASP A 167 -4.47 -2.84 -24.21
CA ASP A 167 -4.66 -4.03 -25.07
C ASP A 167 -4.19 -5.34 -24.42
N ALA A 168 -3.20 -5.26 -23.51
CA ALA A 168 -2.66 -6.41 -22.79
C ALA A 168 -3.51 -6.83 -21.58
N LEU A 169 -4.43 -5.99 -21.10
CA LEU A 169 -5.25 -6.24 -19.91
C LEU A 169 -6.50 -7.05 -20.26
N THR A 170 -6.31 -8.28 -20.71
CA THR A 170 -7.39 -9.12 -21.24
C THR A 170 -8.45 -9.53 -20.21
N ASN A 171 -8.13 -9.44 -18.92
CA ASN A 171 -9.05 -9.75 -17.81
C ASN A 171 -9.75 -8.50 -17.24
N LEU A 172 -9.46 -7.31 -17.75
CA LEU A 172 -10.01 -6.06 -17.20
C LEU A 172 -11.52 -5.97 -17.43
N THR A 173 -12.29 -5.93 -16.33
CA THR A 173 -13.75 -5.81 -16.35
C THR A 173 -14.23 -4.49 -15.77
N VAL A 174 -13.44 -3.88 -14.88
CA VAL A 174 -13.76 -2.60 -14.24
C VAL A 174 -12.67 -1.59 -14.55
N LEU A 175 -13.06 -0.50 -15.22
CA LEU A 175 -12.20 0.65 -15.47
C LEU A 175 -12.91 1.94 -15.05
N SER A 176 -12.33 2.67 -14.09
CA SER A 176 -12.84 3.97 -13.64
C SER A 176 -11.82 5.08 -13.89
N ILE A 177 -12.22 6.17 -14.53
CA ILE A 177 -11.32 7.27 -14.96
C ILE A 177 -11.86 8.67 -14.65
N GLN A 178 -13.00 8.79 -13.95
CA GLN A 178 -13.66 10.06 -13.65
C GLN A 178 -13.02 10.85 -12.51
#